data_AF-A0A0S8ESC1-F1
#
_entry.id   AF-A0A0S8ESC1-F1
#
_cell.length_a   1.000
_cell.length_b   1.000
_cell.length_c   1.000
_cell.angle_alpha   90.00
_cell.angle_beta   90.00
_cell.angle_gamma   90.00
#
_symmetry.space_group_name_H-M   'P 1'
#
loop_
_entity.id
_entity.type
_entity.pdbx_description
1 polymer ?
#
loop_
_entity_poly.entity_id
_entity_poly.type
_entity_poly.pdbx_seq_one_letter_code
_entity_poly.pdbx_strand_id
1 'polypeptide(L)'
;MAQPQTPNQRTRPGAMTMAMQAVPGKHAGPKVLRIGLFRDKKIIEERIVRHRETVSVGTAAKNHLIIKSGTLPSKLESRFELFQLVGDDYILNFTKDMTGKVALPGGVQKIEHLRETGAARDAGTHFQIKLADTSRGNIRMGDFTVFFEFVSPPPITPKPQLPAAVQRGFIKNIDWTFTTWVIFSLRSARRATDRGGRARRRRRRGRRKGRGEGRSAGKEDLEGGRRACTRGR
;
A
#
# COMPACT_ATOMS: atom_id res chain seq x y z
N MET A 1 62.21 -13.10 51.79
CA MET A 1 60.90 -13.58 51.31
C MET A 1 59.83 -12.59 51.76
N ALA A 2 58.72 -12.54 51.02
CA ALA A 2 57.50 -11.71 51.21
C ALA A 2 57.44 -10.39 50.42
N GLN A 3 56.64 -10.44 49.36
CA GLN A 3 56.19 -9.38 48.46
C GLN A 3 55.07 -8.51 49.09
N PRO A 4 54.81 -7.30 48.55
CA PRO A 4 53.80 -6.37 49.07
C PRO A 4 52.37 -6.79 48.68
N GLN A 5 51.41 -6.61 49.59
CA GLN A 5 49.98 -6.81 49.32
C GLN A 5 49.32 -5.48 48.90
N THR A 6 48.86 -5.41 47.65
CA THR A 6 47.98 -4.36 47.12
C THR A 6 46.55 -4.49 47.67
N PRO A 7 45.87 -3.39 48.05
CA PRO A 7 44.48 -3.45 48.48
C PRO A 7 43.53 -3.62 47.28
N ASN A 8 42.76 -4.70 47.40
CA ASN A 8 41.69 -5.19 46.52
C ASN A 8 40.59 -4.12 46.29
N GLN A 9 40.50 -3.59 45.06
CA GLN A 9 39.38 -2.75 44.64
C GLN A 9 38.10 -3.59 44.57
N ARG A 10 37.24 -3.41 45.57
CA ARG A 10 35.88 -3.98 45.59
C ARG A 10 35.05 -3.37 44.47
N THR A 11 34.81 -4.15 43.42
CA THR A 11 33.88 -3.85 42.33
C THR A 11 32.49 -3.60 42.92
N ARG A 12 32.04 -2.34 42.90
CA ARG A 12 30.71 -1.94 43.38
C ARG A 12 29.65 -2.42 42.36
N PRO A 13 28.73 -3.32 42.72
CA PRO A 13 27.62 -3.72 41.84
C PRO A 13 26.64 -2.54 41.75
N GLY A 14 26.75 -1.77 40.68
CA GLY A 14 25.96 -0.55 40.47
C GLY A 14 26.58 0.41 39.47
N ALA A 15 27.91 0.37 39.28
CA ALA A 15 28.59 1.17 38.26
C ALA A 15 28.19 0.76 36.83
N MET A 16 27.90 -0.52 36.61
CA MET A 16 27.51 -1.02 35.28
C MET A 16 26.10 -0.59 34.86
N THR A 17 25.19 -0.32 35.81
CA THR A 17 23.82 0.13 35.50
C THR A 17 23.77 1.61 35.11
N MET A 18 24.62 2.45 35.73
CA MET A 18 24.69 3.89 35.41
C MET A 18 25.31 4.16 34.02
N ALA A 19 26.15 3.26 33.52
CA ALA A 19 26.74 3.38 32.18
C ALA A 19 25.74 3.12 31.04
N MET A 20 24.60 2.48 31.30
CA MET A 20 23.54 2.25 30.29
C MET A 20 22.51 3.39 30.22
N GLN A 21 22.52 4.31 31.17
CA GLN A 21 21.46 5.32 31.31
C GLN A 21 21.75 6.65 30.57
N ALA A 22 22.86 6.73 29.84
CA ALA A 22 23.24 7.91 29.08
C ALA A 22 23.64 7.53 27.65
N VAL A 23 22.68 7.00 26.88
CA VAL A 23 22.71 7.23 25.44
C VAL A 23 21.94 8.53 25.22
N PRO A 24 22.61 9.70 25.07
CA PRO A 24 21.91 10.90 24.69
C PRO A 24 21.28 10.63 23.32
N GLY A 25 19.96 10.54 23.28
CA GLY A 25 19.16 10.54 22.07
C GLY A 25 19.35 11.87 21.35
N LYS A 26 20.48 12.04 20.67
CA LYS A 26 20.84 13.23 19.91
C LYS A 26 21.15 12.86 18.47
N HIS A 27 20.29 12.04 17.88
CA HIS A 27 20.08 12.06 16.45
C HIS A 27 18.78 12.80 16.17
N ALA A 28 18.76 14.10 16.47
CA ALA A 28 17.78 15.00 15.91
C ALA A 28 18.14 15.20 14.44
N GLY A 29 17.94 14.15 13.63
CA GLY A 29 17.86 14.28 12.19
C GLY A 29 16.74 15.26 11.82
N PRO A 30 16.67 15.70 10.56
CA PRO A 30 15.62 16.60 10.11
C PRO A 30 14.25 16.06 10.52
N LYS A 31 13.35 16.95 10.97
CA LYS A 31 12.05 16.53 11.46
C LYS A 31 11.30 15.75 10.38
N VAL A 32 10.57 14.75 10.83
CA VAL A 32 9.80 13.84 9.98
C VAL A 32 8.32 14.18 10.07
N LEU A 33 7.60 13.92 8.97
CA LEU A 33 6.19 14.20 8.87
C LEU A 33 5.39 13.02 9.44
N ARG A 34 4.64 13.26 10.52
CA ARG A 34 3.66 12.32 11.08
C ARG A 34 2.29 12.68 10.54
N ILE A 35 1.59 11.68 10.01
CA ILE A 35 0.30 11.87 9.35
C ILE A 35 -0.71 10.87 9.91
N GLY A 36 -1.88 11.36 10.29
CA GLY A 36 -3.00 10.53 10.74
C GLY A 36 -4.21 10.73 9.84
N LEU A 37 -4.84 9.64 9.41
CA LEU A 37 -6.10 9.62 8.68
C LEU A 37 -7.23 9.21 9.63
N PHE A 38 -8.21 10.09 9.76
CA PHE A 38 -9.41 9.90 10.55
C PHE A 38 -10.64 9.87 9.63
N ARG A 39 -11.64 9.09 10.02
CA ARG A 39 -12.99 9.12 9.43
C ARG A 39 -14.00 9.01 10.54
N ASP A 40 -15.00 9.88 10.54
CA ASP A 40 -16.08 9.86 11.54
C ASP A 40 -15.55 9.80 12.99
N LYS A 41 -14.45 10.51 13.27
CA LYS A 41 -13.72 10.55 14.56
C LYS A 41 -13.00 9.26 14.95
N LYS A 42 -13.03 8.22 14.13
CA LYS A 42 -12.23 6.99 14.30
C LYS A 42 -10.89 7.13 13.57
N ILE A 43 -9.80 6.75 14.23
CA ILE A 43 -8.48 6.61 13.60
C ILE A 43 -8.55 5.43 12.65
N ILE A 44 -8.34 5.67 11.34
CA ILE A 44 -8.21 4.61 10.35
C ILE A 44 -6.74 4.19 10.28
N GLU A 45 -5.85 5.17 10.12
CA GLU A 45 -4.45 4.92 9.85
C GLU A 45 -3.60 6.05 10.42
N GLU A 46 -2.45 5.71 10.99
CA GLU A 46 -1.44 6.68 11.38
C GLU A 46 -0.09 6.21 10.86
N ARG A 47 0.65 7.12 10.21
CA ARG A 47 1.91 6.81 9.56
C ARG A 47 2.94 7.90 9.85
N ILE A 48 4.10 7.50 10.35
CA ILE A 48 5.27 8.37 10.48
C ILE A 48 6.13 8.17 9.25
N VAL A 49 6.24 9.20 8.42
CA VAL A 49 7.04 9.20 7.20
C VAL A 49 8.49 9.50 7.59
N ARG A 50 9.26 8.44 7.84
CA ARG A 50 10.62 8.54 8.40
C ARG A 50 11.63 9.23 7.47
N HIS A 51 11.38 9.22 6.17
CA HIS A 51 12.20 9.86 5.16
C HIS A 51 11.47 11.10 4.65
N ARG A 52 12.20 12.17 4.32
CA ARG A 52 11.57 13.33 3.69
C ARG A 52 11.19 12.94 2.26
N GLU A 53 9.90 12.71 2.04
CA GLU A 53 9.33 12.39 0.73
C GLU A 53 7.97 13.07 0.52
N THR A 54 7.56 13.18 -0.75
CA THR A 54 6.22 13.62 -1.13
C THR A 54 5.18 12.58 -0.74
N VAL A 55 4.16 13.01 0.00
CA VAL A 55 3.09 12.15 0.49
C VAL A 55 1.87 12.34 -0.38
N SER A 56 1.41 11.24 -0.99
CA SER A 56 0.19 11.22 -1.77
C SER A 56 -0.95 10.49 -1.08
N VAL A 57 -2.17 10.91 -1.40
CA VAL A 57 -3.44 10.38 -0.92
C VAL A 57 -4.30 10.00 -2.12
N GLY A 58 -5.02 8.88 -2.04
CA GLY A 58 -5.98 8.47 -3.07
C GLY A 58 -6.37 6.99 -2.94
N THR A 59 -7.03 6.45 -3.96
CA THR A 59 -7.47 5.03 -3.95
C THR A 59 -6.40 4.06 -4.47
N ALA A 60 -5.39 4.57 -5.18
CA ALA A 60 -4.33 3.73 -5.73
C ALA A 60 -3.42 3.16 -4.63
N ALA A 61 -3.06 1.87 -4.75
CA ALA A 61 -2.19 1.16 -3.80
C ALA A 61 -0.75 1.71 -3.71
N LYS A 62 -0.35 2.56 -4.66
CA LYS A 62 0.96 3.22 -4.67
C LYS A 62 1.01 4.48 -3.79
N ASN A 63 -0.14 4.94 -3.26
CA ASN A 63 -0.21 6.13 -2.42
C ASN A 63 0.20 5.80 -0.97
N HIS A 64 0.70 6.81 -0.26
CA HIS A 64 1.06 6.67 1.15
C HIS A 64 -0.15 6.48 2.05
N LEU A 65 -1.27 7.14 1.72
CA LEU A 65 -2.56 6.96 2.37
C LEU A 65 -3.56 6.43 1.35
N ILE A 66 -4.02 5.21 1.59
CA ILE A 66 -4.96 4.52 0.71
C ILE A 66 -6.37 4.66 1.29
N ILE A 67 -7.26 5.28 0.53
CA ILE A 67 -8.65 5.49 0.92
C ILE A 67 -9.55 4.65 0.03
N LYS A 68 -10.61 4.06 0.60
CA LYS A 68 -11.56 3.24 -0.16
C LYS A 68 -12.31 4.08 -1.20
N SER A 69 -12.45 3.55 -2.41
CA SER A 69 -13.17 4.22 -3.52
C SER A 69 -14.61 4.59 -3.15
N GLY A 70 -15.10 5.70 -3.71
CA GLY A 70 -16.46 6.21 -3.51
C GLY A 70 -16.66 7.13 -2.29
N THR A 71 -15.59 7.43 -1.55
CA THR A 71 -15.65 8.30 -0.35
C THR A 71 -14.83 9.59 -0.48
N LEU A 72 -14.06 9.72 -1.56
CA LEU A 72 -13.29 10.91 -1.92
C LEU A 72 -13.96 11.65 -3.07
N PRO A 73 -13.80 12.97 -3.18
CA PRO A 73 -14.20 13.71 -4.37
C PRO A 73 -13.50 13.19 -5.63
N SER A 74 -14.18 13.18 -6.78
CA SER A 74 -13.66 12.57 -8.02
C SER A 74 -12.34 13.12 -8.53
N LYS A 75 -12.00 14.36 -8.18
CA LYS A 75 -10.69 14.97 -8.49
C LYS A 75 -9.53 14.38 -7.68
N LEU A 76 -9.83 13.70 -6.58
CA LEU A 76 -8.89 13.16 -5.59
C LEU A 76 -8.83 11.62 -5.61
N GLU A 77 -9.61 10.98 -6.50
CA GLU A 77 -9.80 9.52 -6.49
C GLU A 77 -8.53 8.75 -6.84
N SER A 78 -7.71 9.19 -7.80
CA SER A 78 -6.54 8.41 -8.24
C SER A 78 -5.30 8.61 -7.36
N ARG A 79 -4.74 9.82 -7.39
CA ARG A 79 -3.55 10.23 -6.64
C ARG A 79 -3.51 11.75 -6.54
N PHE A 80 -3.28 12.24 -5.34
CA PHE A 80 -3.07 13.66 -5.08
C PHE A 80 -1.97 13.85 -4.06
N GLU A 81 -1.05 14.75 -4.34
CA GLU A 81 0.12 14.99 -3.52
C GLU A 81 -0.22 16.04 -2.47
N LEU A 82 -0.80 15.59 -1.35
CA LEU A 82 -1.23 16.47 -0.27
C LEU A 82 -0.03 17.21 0.35
N PHE A 83 1.09 16.53 0.54
CA PHE A 83 2.33 17.13 1.00
C PHE A 83 3.42 16.89 -0.03
N GLN A 84 3.76 17.92 -0.79
CA GLN A 84 4.83 17.86 -1.77
C GLN A 84 6.13 18.31 -1.14
N LEU A 85 7.19 17.52 -1.31
CA LEU A 85 8.54 17.94 -0.94
C LEU A 85 9.17 18.66 -2.14
N VAL A 86 9.54 19.93 -1.98
CA VAL A 86 10.21 20.72 -3.01
C VAL A 86 11.53 21.22 -2.43
N GLY A 87 12.63 20.61 -2.89
CA GLY A 87 13.94 20.79 -2.25
C GLY A 87 13.90 20.24 -0.83
N ASP A 88 14.12 21.10 0.15
CA ASP A 88 14.03 20.75 1.57
C ASP A 88 12.70 21.18 2.21
N ASP A 89 11.88 21.97 1.53
CA ASP A 89 10.64 22.51 2.09
C ASP A 89 9.43 21.65 1.76
N TYR A 90 8.52 21.54 2.71
CA TYR A 90 7.22 20.92 2.47
C TYR A 90 6.21 21.96 1.99
N ILE A 91 5.46 21.61 0.96
CA ILE A 91 4.34 22.39 0.44
C ILE A 91 3.06 21.58 0.65
N LEU A 92 2.11 22.21 1.33
CA LEU A 92 0.75 21.69 1.44
C LEU A 92 -0.03 22.09 0.20
N ASN A 93 -0.48 21.10 -0.56
CA ASN A 93 -1.38 21.28 -1.69
C ASN A 93 -2.81 20.98 -1.25
N PHE A 94 -3.74 21.90 -1.47
CA PHE A 94 -5.14 21.69 -1.11
C PHE A 94 -6.07 22.26 -2.18
N THR A 95 -7.27 21.69 -2.33
CA THR A 95 -8.27 22.14 -3.30
C THR A 95 -9.33 23.00 -2.64
N LYS A 96 -10.23 23.59 -3.45
CA LYS A 96 -11.33 24.42 -2.94
C LYS A 96 -12.33 23.68 -2.05
N ASP A 97 -12.41 22.36 -2.22
CA ASP A 97 -13.33 21.47 -1.52
C ASP A 97 -12.76 21.00 -0.17
N MET A 98 -11.50 21.34 0.13
CA MET A 98 -10.85 21.01 1.39
C MET A 98 -11.07 22.13 2.40
N THR A 99 -11.24 21.73 3.66
CA THR A 99 -11.43 22.66 4.77
C THR A 99 -10.50 22.30 5.92
N GLY A 100 -10.14 23.24 6.79
CA GLY A 100 -9.24 22.88 7.90
C GLY A 100 -8.47 24.02 8.52
N LYS A 101 -7.61 23.66 9.47
CA LYS A 101 -6.76 24.60 10.20
C LYS A 101 -5.31 24.19 10.11
N VAL A 102 -4.45 25.14 9.80
CA VAL A 102 -3.00 25.00 9.80
C VAL A 102 -2.38 25.98 10.79
N ALA A 103 -1.53 25.47 11.67
CA ALA A 103 -0.64 26.26 12.49
C ALA A 103 0.61 26.57 11.66
N LEU A 104 0.75 27.83 11.28
CA LEU A 104 1.96 28.37 10.69
C LEU A 104 2.76 29.12 11.78
N PRO A 105 4.02 29.51 11.53
CA PRO A 105 4.79 30.29 12.49
C PRO A 105 4.08 31.57 12.99
N GLY A 106 3.21 32.16 12.16
CA GLY A 106 2.38 33.33 12.50
C GLY A 106 1.05 33.01 13.21
N GLY A 107 0.81 31.76 13.62
CA GLY A 107 -0.41 31.35 14.34
C GLY A 107 -1.28 30.35 13.57
N VAL A 108 -2.40 29.99 14.19
CA VAL A 108 -3.36 29.04 13.61
C VAL A 108 -4.32 29.77 12.69
N GLN A 109 -4.31 29.42 11.41
CA GLN A 109 -5.18 29.99 10.40
C GLN A 109 -5.98 28.91 9.67
N LYS A 110 -7.15 29.30 9.19
CA LYS A 110 -8.02 28.46 8.35
C LYS A 110 -7.49 28.47 6.91
N ILE A 111 -7.45 27.31 6.25
CA ILE A 111 -6.88 27.21 4.89
C ILE A 111 -7.74 27.95 3.85
N GLU A 112 -9.04 28.08 4.11
CA GLU A 112 -10.00 28.84 3.31
C GLU A 112 -9.68 30.33 3.37
N HIS A 113 -9.37 30.83 4.57
CA HIS A 113 -8.97 32.22 4.78
C HIS A 113 -7.62 32.54 4.14
N LEU A 114 -6.67 31.60 4.17
CA LEU A 114 -5.37 31.75 3.50
C LEU A 114 -5.52 31.88 1.98
N ARG A 115 -6.51 31.19 1.40
CA ARG A 115 -6.87 31.35 -0.01
C ARG A 115 -7.51 32.72 -0.29
N GLU A 116 -8.46 33.14 0.53
CA GLU A 116 -9.19 34.41 0.36
C GLU A 116 -8.30 35.63 0.53
N THR A 117 -7.33 35.58 1.44
CA THR A 117 -6.35 36.64 1.69
C THR A 117 -5.19 36.66 0.68
N GLY A 118 -5.10 35.67 -0.22
CA GLY A 118 -3.99 35.53 -1.17
C GLY A 118 -2.67 35.08 -0.55
N ALA A 119 -2.67 34.66 0.72
CA ALA A 119 -1.49 34.10 1.39
C ALA A 119 -1.12 32.70 0.87
N ALA A 120 -2.09 31.96 0.31
CA ALA A 120 -1.86 30.72 -0.41
C ALA A 120 -1.59 31.01 -1.89
N ARG A 121 -0.55 30.39 -2.45
CA ARG A 121 -0.22 30.50 -3.88
C ARG A 121 -1.24 29.72 -4.71
N ASP A 122 -1.85 30.38 -5.68
CA ASP A 122 -2.78 29.74 -6.63
C ASP A 122 -1.99 29.05 -7.76
N ALA A 123 -2.13 27.73 -7.88
CA ALA A 123 -1.57 26.93 -8.97
C ALA A 123 -2.65 26.53 -10.01
N GLY A 124 -3.78 27.25 -10.02
CA GLY A 124 -4.93 27.08 -10.91
C GLY A 124 -5.84 25.92 -10.52
N THR A 125 -5.27 24.73 -10.32
CA THR A 125 -6.02 23.51 -9.96
C THR A 125 -6.10 23.30 -8.45
N HIS A 126 -5.08 23.76 -7.73
CA HIS A 126 -4.93 23.62 -6.28
C HIS A 126 -4.20 24.86 -5.73
N PHE A 127 -4.30 25.04 -4.43
CA PHE A 127 -3.60 26.08 -3.69
C PHE A 127 -2.43 25.47 -2.94
N GLN A 128 -1.37 26.25 -2.81
CA GLN A 128 -0.12 25.82 -2.22
C GLN A 128 0.24 26.72 -1.04
N ILE A 129 0.59 26.11 0.08
CA ILE A 129 1.13 26.81 1.25
C ILE A 129 2.45 26.16 1.64
N LYS A 130 3.50 26.96 1.80
CA LYS A 130 4.76 26.49 2.35
C LYS A 130 4.59 26.19 3.84
N LEU A 131 4.97 24.97 4.23
CA LEU A 131 4.97 24.51 5.61
C LEU A 131 6.38 24.66 6.20
N ALA A 132 6.44 25.03 7.47
CA ALA A 132 7.66 25.02 8.25
C ALA A 132 7.75 23.74 9.09
N ASP A 133 8.94 23.42 9.60
CA ASP A 133 9.17 22.30 10.52
C ASP A 133 8.47 22.46 11.90
N THR A 134 7.82 23.60 12.16
CA THR A 134 6.95 23.82 13.33
C THR A 134 5.47 23.76 12.98
N SER A 135 5.14 23.57 11.71
CA SER A 135 3.76 23.53 11.25
C SER A 135 3.05 22.26 11.67
N ARG A 136 1.77 22.40 11.97
CA ARG A 136 0.87 21.29 12.30
C ARG A 136 -0.53 21.65 11.86
N GLY A 137 -1.36 20.67 11.54
CA GLY A 137 -2.70 21.00 11.07
C GLY A 137 -3.64 19.83 10.95
N ASN A 138 -4.89 20.16 10.70
CA ASN A 138 -5.93 19.25 10.29
C ASN A 138 -6.55 19.73 8.98
N ILE A 139 -6.75 18.79 8.06
CA ILE A 139 -7.29 19.04 6.74
C ILE A 139 -8.40 18.03 6.53
N ARG A 140 -9.62 18.52 6.40
CA ARG A 140 -10.81 17.74 6.11
C ARG A 140 -11.10 17.75 4.62
N MET A 141 -11.35 16.56 4.09
CA MET A 141 -11.65 16.28 2.69
C MET A 141 -12.87 15.35 2.65
N GLY A 142 -14.06 15.93 2.55
CA GLY A 142 -15.32 15.20 2.70
C GLY A 142 -15.46 14.58 4.10
N ASP A 143 -15.49 13.25 4.17
CA ASP A 143 -15.65 12.47 5.40
C ASP A 143 -14.33 12.17 6.12
N PHE A 144 -13.20 12.40 5.45
CA PHE A 144 -11.88 12.14 6.01
C PHE A 144 -11.27 13.41 6.58
N THR A 145 -10.53 13.24 7.67
CA THR A 145 -9.68 14.29 8.24
C THR A 145 -8.26 13.78 8.29
N VAL A 146 -7.35 14.46 7.62
CA VAL A 146 -5.92 14.23 7.70
C VAL A 146 -5.32 15.18 8.71
N PHE A 147 -4.72 14.63 9.75
CA PHE A 147 -3.89 15.36 10.70
C PHE A 147 -2.42 15.25 10.29
N PHE A 148 -1.66 16.32 10.47
CA PHE A 148 -0.21 16.28 10.25
C PHE A 148 0.56 17.08 11.30
N GLU A 149 1.76 16.61 11.60
CA GLU A 149 2.69 17.25 12.53
C GLU A 149 4.14 16.89 12.17
N PHE A 150 5.06 17.85 12.31
CA PHE A 150 6.49 17.59 12.22
C PHE A 150 7.06 17.18 13.57
N VAL A 151 7.48 15.92 13.68
CA VAL A 151 8.03 15.33 14.91
C VAL A 151 9.49 14.92 14.70
N SER A 152 10.27 14.83 15.78
CA SER A 152 11.60 14.22 15.71
C SER A 152 11.45 12.72 15.42
N PRO A 153 12.28 12.14 14.52
CA PRO A 153 12.18 10.72 14.22
C PRO A 153 12.41 9.87 15.47
N PRO A 154 11.56 8.88 15.75
CA PRO A 154 11.76 7.99 16.89
C PRO A 154 13.04 7.15 16.68
N PRO A 155 13.82 6.87 17.73
CA PRO A 155 14.99 6.00 17.63
C PRO A 155 14.61 4.64 17.04
N ILE A 156 15.35 4.21 16.02
CA ILE A 156 15.15 2.89 15.41
C ILE A 156 15.71 1.87 16.39
N THR A 157 14.86 1.11 17.10
CA THR A 157 15.35 0.00 17.91
C THR A 157 15.92 -1.07 16.97
N PRO A 158 17.20 -1.47 17.14
CA PRO A 158 17.74 -2.57 16.35
C PRO A 158 16.91 -3.82 16.64
N LYS A 159 16.53 -4.54 15.58
CA LYS A 159 15.75 -5.77 15.74
C LYS A 159 16.54 -6.72 16.66
N PRO A 160 15.93 -7.27 17.71
CA PRO A 160 16.57 -8.26 18.55
C PRO A 160 17.10 -9.39 17.68
N GLN A 161 18.42 -9.56 17.65
CA GLN A 161 19.01 -10.74 17.05
C GLN A 161 18.67 -11.91 17.97
N LEU A 162 18.00 -12.92 17.42
CA LEU A 162 17.71 -14.13 18.18
C LEU A 162 19.06 -14.72 18.66
N PRO A 163 19.20 -15.05 19.95
CA PRO A 163 20.37 -15.77 20.43
C PRO A 163 20.55 -17.02 19.58
N ALA A 164 21.79 -17.30 19.17
CA ALA A 164 22.12 -18.47 18.34
C ALA A 164 21.58 -19.80 18.91
N ALA A 165 21.28 -19.84 20.20
CA ALA A 165 20.62 -20.96 20.90
C ALA A 165 19.22 -21.31 20.35
N VAL A 166 18.46 -20.35 19.81
CA VAL A 166 17.09 -20.60 19.29
C VAL A 166 17.09 -20.98 17.80
N GLN A 167 18.09 -20.54 17.03
CA GLN A 167 18.21 -20.87 15.60
C GLN A 167 18.49 -22.36 15.35
N ARG A 168 19.01 -23.09 16.35
CA ARG A 168 19.36 -24.52 16.22
C ARG A 168 18.18 -25.49 16.44
N GLY A 169 17.04 -25.02 16.96
CA GLY A 169 15.89 -25.87 17.30
C GLY A 169 14.92 -26.19 16.15
N PHE A 170 14.89 -25.37 15.09
CA PHE A 170 13.89 -25.48 14.02
C PHE A 170 14.16 -26.61 13.00
N ILE A 171 15.41 -27.03 12.83
CA ILE A 171 15.78 -28.03 11.80
C ILE A 171 15.57 -29.48 12.29
N LYS A 172 15.46 -29.72 13.61
CA LYS A 172 15.33 -31.07 14.18
C LYS A 172 13.89 -31.60 14.27
N ASN A 173 12.88 -30.74 14.12
CA ASN A 173 11.47 -31.12 14.33
C ASN A 173 10.64 -31.13 13.04
N ILE A 174 11.27 -31.03 11.86
CA ILE A 174 10.60 -31.44 10.62
C ILE A 174 10.50 -32.95 10.65
N ASP A 175 9.33 -33.41 11.05
CA ASP A 175 8.95 -34.81 11.10
C ASP A 175 9.08 -35.42 9.69
N TRP A 176 10.19 -36.15 9.46
CA TRP A 176 10.47 -36.89 8.21
C TRP A 176 9.36 -37.90 7.86
N THR A 177 8.64 -38.33 8.88
CA THR A 177 7.50 -39.24 8.81
C THR A 177 6.31 -38.59 8.09
N PHE A 178 6.07 -37.28 8.30
CA PHE A 178 5.02 -36.51 7.63
C PHE A 178 5.29 -36.29 6.12
N THR A 179 6.54 -36.01 5.75
CA THR A 179 6.94 -35.86 4.33
C THR A 179 6.79 -37.18 3.56
N THR A 180 7.04 -38.31 4.22
CA THR A 180 6.91 -39.64 3.64
C THR A 180 5.44 -39.99 3.32
N TRP A 181 4.50 -39.59 4.19
CA TRP A 181 3.06 -39.83 3.99
C TRP A 181 2.48 -39.02 2.81
N VAL A 182 2.88 -37.76 2.65
CA VAL A 182 2.40 -36.88 1.56
C VAL A 182 2.84 -37.40 0.19
N ILE A 183 4.08 -37.86 0.05
CA ILE A 183 4.60 -38.40 -1.22
C ILE A 183 3.91 -39.73 -1.58
N PHE A 184 3.61 -40.60 -0.61
CA PHE A 184 2.94 -41.88 -0.86
C PHE A 184 1.49 -41.69 -1.33
N SER A 185 0.75 -40.74 -0.73
CA SER A 185 -0.62 -40.39 -1.13
C SER A 185 -0.69 -39.86 -2.57
N LEU A 186 0.29 -39.05 -2.99
CA LEU A 186 0.32 -38.51 -4.36
C LEU A 186 0.61 -39.60 -5.42
N ARG A 187 1.28 -40.70 -5.05
CA ARG A 187 1.62 -41.80 -5.96
C ARG A 187 0.52 -42.85 -6.07
N SER A 188 -0.34 -43.01 -5.05
CA SER A 188 -1.52 -43.87 -5.11
C SER A 188 -2.68 -43.22 -5.89
N ALA A 189 -2.84 -41.90 -5.80
CA ALA A 189 -3.87 -41.17 -6.56
C ALA A 189 -3.67 -41.22 -8.09
N ARG A 190 -2.43 -41.35 -8.59
CA ARG A 190 -2.16 -41.46 -10.04
C ARG A 190 -2.43 -42.83 -10.65
N ARG A 191 -2.70 -43.88 -9.85
CA ARG A 191 -2.99 -45.24 -10.39
C ARG A 191 -4.49 -45.58 -10.50
N ALA A 192 -5.38 -44.72 -10.00
CA ALA A 192 -6.82 -44.97 -10.06
C ALA A 192 -7.51 -44.41 -11.34
N THR A 193 -6.86 -43.53 -12.10
CA THR A 193 -7.48 -42.87 -13.26
C THR A 193 -7.27 -43.59 -14.60
N ASP A 194 -6.65 -44.77 -14.63
CA ASP A 194 -6.33 -45.51 -15.88
C ASP A 194 -7.06 -46.87 -16.04
N ARG A 195 -8.18 -47.08 -15.33
CA ARG A 195 -9.07 -48.25 -15.55
C ARG A 195 -10.49 -47.92 -16.02
N GLY A 196 -10.83 -46.65 -16.25
CA GLY A 196 -12.15 -46.22 -16.72
C GLY A 196 -12.32 -46.06 -18.24
N GLY A 197 -11.23 -46.11 -19.02
CA GLY A 197 -11.23 -45.64 -20.42
C GLY A 197 -11.59 -46.64 -21.53
N ARG A 198 -11.79 -47.94 -21.24
CA ARG A 198 -11.92 -48.99 -22.28
C ARG A 198 -13.34 -49.50 -22.57
N ALA A 199 -14.39 -48.86 -22.08
CA ALA A 199 -15.78 -49.35 -22.28
C ALA A 199 -16.65 -48.57 -23.28
N ARG A 200 -16.17 -47.49 -23.93
CA ARG A 200 -16.98 -46.65 -24.85
C ARG A 200 -16.54 -46.65 -26.31
N ARG A 201 -15.93 -47.74 -26.80
CA ARG A 201 -15.45 -47.87 -28.20
C ARG A 201 -16.06 -49.04 -28.98
N ARG A 202 -17.36 -49.33 -28.80
CA ARG A 202 -18.09 -50.39 -29.54
C ARG A 202 -19.52 -50.02 -29.99
N ARG A 203 -19.80 -48.76 -30.35
CA ARG A 203 -21.11 -48.37 -30.96
C ARG A 203 -21.00 -47.36 -32.13
N ARG A 204 -19.97 -47.47 -32.98
CA ARG A 204 -19.88 -46.74 -34.26
C ARG A 204 -19.39 -47.62 -35.42
N ARG A 205 -19.88 -48.87 -35.46
CA ARG A 205 -19.86 -49.71 -36.66
C ARG A 205 -21.26 -50.29 -36.85
N GLY A 206 -22.08 -49.57 -37.59
CA GLY A 206 -23.43 -49.97 -37.91
C GLY A 206 -23.97 -49.12 -39.04
N ARG A 207 -24.02 -49.73 -40.24
CA ARG A 207 -24.94 -49.40 -41.32
C ARG A 207 -24.71 -48.10 -42.11
N ARG A 208 -23.67 -48.19 -42.96
CA ARG A 208 -23.72 -47.72 -44.35
C ARG A 208 -24.57 -48.72 -45.15
N LYS A 209 -25.78 -48.37 -45.62
CA LYS A 209 -26.40 -48.88 -46.87
C LYS A 209 -27.78 -48.23 -47.07
N GLY A 210 -27.94 -47.44 -48.12
CA GLY A 210 -29.21 -46.84 -48.52
C GLY A 210 -28.99 -45.85 -49.66
N ARG A 211 -29.01 -46.38 -50.89
CA ARG A 211 -28.95 -45.73 -52.20
C ARG A 211 -30.33 -45.14 -52.56
N GLY A 212 -30.35 -44.14 -53.45
CA GLY A 212 -31.52 -43.72 -54.23
C GLY A 212 -31.70 -42.19 -54.18
N GLU A 213 -31.20 -41.40 -55.14
CA GLU A 213 -31.72 -41.18 -56.50
C GLU A 213 -32.85 -40.12 -56.53
N GLY A 214 -32.61 -39.02 -57.25
CA GLY A 214 -33.56 -37.92 -57.41
C GLY A 214 -32.91 -36.69 -58.05
N ARG A 215 -33.16 -36.52 -59.35
CA ARG A 215 -32.63 -35.51 -60.28
C ARG A 215 -33.30 -34.13 -60.16
N SER A 216 -32.68 -33.14 -60.83
CA SER A 216 -33.28 -31.97 -61.50
C SER A 216 -33.77 -30.81 -60.59
N ALA A 217 -33.68 -29.52 -60.91
CA ALA A 217 -33.43 -28.77 -62.14
C ALA A 217 -33.11 -27.29 -61.81
N GLY A 218 -32.63 -26.53 -62.81
CA GLY A 218 -32.79 -25.06 -62.96
C GLY A 218 -31.79 -24.21 -62.17
N LYS A 219 -30.74 -23.56 -62.70
CA LYS A 219 -30.56 -22.70 -63.90
C LYS A 219 -31.17 -21.29 -63.72
N GLU A 220 -30.35 -20.29 -64.06
CA GLU A 220 -30.66 -18.90 -64.47
C GLU A 220 -30.75 -17.88 -63.31
N ASP A 221 -29.77 -16.99 -63.12
CA ASP A 221 -29.41 -15.76 -63.88
C ASP A 221 -30.07 -14.53 -63.23
N LEU A 222 -29.28 -13.63 -62.65
CA LEU A 222 -28.85 -12.32 -63.19
C LEU A 222 -29.87 -11.18 -63.03
N GLU A 223 -29.32 -10.02 -62.63
CA GLU A 223 -29.88 -8.66 -62.73
C GLU A 223 -31.15 -8.35 -61.90
N GLY A 224 -31.34 -7.17 -61.33
CA GLY A 224 -30.62 -5.91 -61.41
C GLY A 224 -31.49 -4.79 -60.81
N GLY A 225 -30.83 -3.74 -60.32
CA GLY A 225 -31.39 -2.39 -60.14
C GLY A 225 -32.40 -2.20 -58.99
N ARG A 226 -32.65 -1.00 -58.45
CA ARG A 226 -32.08 0.35 -58.53
C ARG A 226 -32.92 1.22 -57.57
N ARG A 227 -32.27 2.14 -56.84
CA ARG A 227 -32.79 3.45 -56.33
C ARG A 227 -33.89 3.35 -55.23
N ALA A 228 -34.17 4.32 -54.36
CA ALA A 228 -33.96 5.77 -54.29
C ALA A 228 -33.88 6.19 -52.79
N CYS A 229 -33.01 7.11 -52.39
CA CYS A 229 -33.31 8.55 -52.19
C CYS A 229 -34.56 8.84 -51.32
N THR A 230 -34.34 9.27 -50.07
CA THR A 230 -35.19 10.28 -49.41
C THR A 230 -34.33 11.20 -48.53
N ARG A 231 -34.31 12.47 -48.94
CA ARG A 231 -33.95 13.65 -48.14
C ARG A 231 -35.16 14.07 -47.30
N GLY A 232 -34.89 14.65 -46.14
CA GLY A 232 -35.80 15.48 -45.37
C GLY A 232 -35.32 15.51 -43.91
N ARG A 233 -35.22 16.63 -43.22
CA ARG A 233 -35.36 18.05 -43.55
C ARG A 233 -34.69 18.81 -42.40
#